data_AF-A0A1Y0N244-F1
#
_entry.id   AF-A0A1Y0N244-F1
#
_cell.length_a   1.000
_cell.length_b   1.000
_cell.length_c   1.000
_cell.angle_alpha   90.00
_cell.angle_beta   90.00
_cell.angle_gamma   90.00
#
_symmetry.space_group_name_H-M   'P 1'
#
loop_
_entity.id
_entity.type
_entity.pdbx_description
1 polymer ?
#
loop_
_entity_poly.entity_id
_entity_poly.type
_entity_poly.pdbx_seq_one_letter_code
_entity_poly.pdbx_strand_id
1 'polypeptide(L)'
;MKPYPLEENGFFKAKKQSKTIESIGFDLDKNKSLLVVNGQAFVNGNDYPREMINNIGYFENVLTLQDFKKEIVKNNKQDEIGSISDDLGLNRAYKKHRPFLYVYFKIREGKRKFPAVRYLQIIMLNPDNLEEIFIAETFMDNYLTGVGAENTYNPLFNELIKYIRLNSYYTND
;
A
#
# COMPACT_ATOMS: atom_id res chain seq x y z
N MET A 1 11.50 12.17 -1.89
CA MET A 1 12.23 11.10 -2.62
C MET A 1 11.53 10.96 -3.96
N LYS A 2 12.25 10.95 -5.09
CA LYS A 2 11.62 10.74 -6.40
C LYS A 2 11.22 9.26 -6.55
N PRO A 3 10.10 8.95 -7.21
CA PRO A 3 9.69 7.57 -7.47
C PRO A 3 10.67 6.93 -8.46
N TYR A 4 10.93 5.64 -8.26
CA TYR A 4 11.78 4.89 -9.18
C TYR A 4 10.94 4.41 -10.37
N PRO A 5 11.45 4.44 -11.61
CA PRO A 5 10.81 3.74 -12.70
C PRO A 5 10.91 2.22 -12.47
N LEU A 6 9.99 1.46 -13.07
CA LEU A 6 10.16 0.02 -13.21
C LEU A 6 11.34 -0.26 -14.15
N GLU A 7 12.08 -1.33 -13.88
CA GLU A 7 13.04 -1.91 -14.81
C GLU A 7 12.29 -2.75 -15.87
N GLU A 8 12.99 -3.20 -16.91
CA GLU A 8 12.42 -4.03 -18.00
C GLU A 8 11.80 -5.34 -17.50
N ASN A 9 12.25 -5.85 -16.34
CA ASN A 9 11.66 -7.02 -15.68
C ASN A 9 10.31 -6.72 -14.99
N GLY A 10 9.87 -5.46 -15.03
CA GLY A 10 8.64 -4.98 -14.43
C GLY A 10 8.67 -4.88 -12.90
N PHE A 11 9.86 -4.80 -12.30
CA PHE A 11 10.08 -4.56 -10.88
C PHE A 11 10.90 -3.29 -10.66
N PHE A 12 10.78 -2.68 -9.49
CA PHE A 12 11.66 -1.59 -9.08
C PHE A 12 13.04 -2.14 -8.71
N LYS A 13 14.08 -1.38 -9.03
CA LYS A 13 15.45 -1.71 -8.62
C LYS A 13 15.56 -1.89 -7.10
N ALA A 14 15.99 -3.06 -6.65
CA ALA A 14 16.09 -3.40 -5.24
C ALA A 14 17.44 -4.05 -4.92
N LYS A 15 18.02 -3.71 -3.76
CA LYS A 15 19.28 -4.28 -3.23
C LYS A 15 19.04 -5.28 -2.10
N LYS A 16 17.85 -5.28 -1.52
CA LYS A 16 17.42 -6.23 -0.49
C LYS A 16 16.13 -6.93 -0.94
N GLN A 17 15.75 -7.97 -0.20
CA GLN A 17 14.50 -8.68 -0.40
C GLN A 17 13.51 -8.32 0.70
N SER A 18 12.24 -8.31 0.33
CA SER A 18 11.11 -8.29 1.26
C SER A 18 10.57 -9.71 1.41
N LYS A 19 9.77 -9.94 2.44
CA LYS A 19 9.10 -11.20 2.69
C LYS A 19 7.60 -11.00 2.71
N THR A 20 6.87 -11.78 1.92
CA THR A 20 5.42 -11.93 2.06
C THR A 20 5.08 -12.66 3.35
N ILE A 21 4.25 -12.03 4.16
CA ILE A 21 3.72 -12.55 5.42
C ILE A 21 2.32 -13.12 5.19
N GLU A 22 1.52 -12.44 4.38
CA GLU A 22 0.15 -12.83 4.05
C GLU A 22 -0.13 -12.57 2.57
N SER A 23 -0.84 -13.49 1.93
CA SER A 23 -1.23 -13.44 0.52
C SER A 23 -2.48 -14.30 0.33
N ILE A 24 -3.63 -13.71 0.59
CA ILE A 24 -4.93 -14.34 0.40
C ILE A 24 -5.33 -14.23 -1.08
N GLY A 25 -5.88 -15.30 -1.64
CA GLY A 25 -6.40 -15.26 -3.02
C GLY A 25 -7.54 -14.24 -3.14
N PHE A 26 -7.42 -13.28 -4.04
CA PHE A 26 -8.39 -12.19 -4.18
C PHE A 26 -8.57 -11.78 -5.65
N ASP A 27 -9.81 -11.55 -6.10
CA ASP A 27 -10.07 -11.10 -7.48
C ASP A 27 -9.76 -9.59 -7.60
N LEU A 28 -8.50 -9.27 -7.86
CA LEU A 28 -8.05 -7.87 -7.94
C LEU A 28 -8.61 -7.17 -9.18
N ASP A 29 -8.91 -7.90 -10.27
CA ASP A 29 -9.42 -7.28 -11.50
C ASP A 29 -10.81 -6.69 -11.31
N LYS A 30 -11.66 -7.34 -10.49
CA LYS A 30 -12.96 -6.77 -10.09
C LYS A 30 -12.86 -5.55 -9.17
N ASN A 31 -11.68 -5.26 -8.61
CA ASN A 31 -11.47 -4.23 -7.59
C ASN A 31 -10.39 -3.20 -7.96
N LYS A 32 -9.94 -3.17 -9.22
CA LYS A 32 -8.83 -2.30 -9.65
C LYS A 32 -9.21 -0.85 -9.91
N SER A 33 -10.50 -0.52 -9.87
CA SER A 33 -11.02 0.81 -10.21
C SER A 33 -10.50 1.93 -9.30
N LEU A 34 -10.25 1.62 -8.04
CA LEU A 34 -9.75 2.57 -7.06
C LEU A 34 -8.90 1.89 -5.99
N LEU A 35 -7.69 2.42 -5.80
CA LEU A 35 -6.87 2.19 -4.62
C LEU A 35 -6.72 3.48 -3.81
N VAL A 36 -6.99 3.40 -2.51
CA VAL A 36 -6.74 4.48 -1.55
C VAL A 36 -5.48 4.17 -0.76
N VAL A 37 -4.53 5.11 -0.74
CA VAL A 37 -3.20 4.92 -0.14
C VAL A 37 -3.05 5.83 1.08
N ASN A 38 -2.74 5.22 2.22
CA ASN A 38 -2.34 5.92 3.43
C ASN A 38 -0.81 5.82 3.63
N GLY A 39 -0.11 6.82 3.10
CA GLY A 39 1.35 6.94 3.16
C GLY A 39 1.90 7.59 4.44
N GLN A 40 1.11 7.77 5.50
CA GLN A 40 1.54 8.54 6.69
C GLN A 40 2.83 8.02 7.37
N ALA A 41 3.18 6.75 7.19
CA ALA A 41 4.42 6.19 7.73
C ALA A 41 5.70 6.66 6.99
N PHE A 42 5.58 7.47 5.93
CA PHE A 42 6.72 7.94 5.13
C PHE A 42 7.14 9.37 5.51
N VAL A 43 8.44 9.53 5.75
CA VAL A 43 9.08 10.77 6.24
C VAL A 43 8.96 11.95 5.25
N ASN A 44 8.68 11.68 3.97
CA ASN A 44 8.68 12.69 2.89
C ASN A 44 7.28 12.94 2.27
N GLY A 45 6.21 12.73 3.03
CA GLY A 45 4.85 13.05 2.61
C GLY A 45 4.08 11.89 1.98
N ASN A 46 2.76 12.08 1.87
CA ASN A 46 1.80 11.04 1.48
C ASN A 46 1.89 10.61 0.00
N ASP A 47 2.67 11.31 -0.83
CA ASP A 47 2.68 11.09 -2.28
C ASP A 47 3.63 10.00 -2.75
N TYR A 48 4.78 9.76 -2.11
CA TYR A 48 5.74 8.78 -2.61
C TYR A 48 5.13 7.36 -2.76
N PRO A 49 4.36 6.82 -1.80
CA PRO A 49 3.71 5.53 -1.98
C PRO A 49 2.67 5.53 -3.11
N ARG A 50 1.91 6.63 -3.25
CA ARG A 50 0.94 6.79 -4.34
C ARG A 50 1.65 6.80 -5.70
N GLU A 51 2.75 7.52 -5.83
CA GLU A 51 3.56 7.58 -7.05
C GLU A 51 4.15 6.22 -7.42
N MET A 52 4.69 5.49 -6.44
CA MET A 52 5.19 4.12 -6.67
C MET A 52 4.08 3.20 -7.16
N ILE A 53 2.87 3.26 -6.60
CA ILE A 53 1.73 2.46 -7.06
C ILE A 53 1.27 2.90 -8.45
N ASN A 54 1.23 4.20 -8.74
CA ASN A 54 0.93 4.69 -10.08
C ASN A 54 1.94 4.17 -11.12
N ASN A 55 3.22 4.11 -10.76
CA ASN A 55 4.26 3.55 -11.63
C ASN A 55 4.08 2.04 -11.90
N ILE A 56 3.37 1.30 -11.03
CA ILE A 56 2.98 -0.08 -11.33
C ILE A 56 1.95 -0.11 -12.46
N GLY A 57 1.08 0.90 -12.57
CA GLY A 57 0.14 1.01 -13.70
C GLY A 57 -1.00 -0.01 -13.69
N TYR A 58 -1.25 -0.68 -12.55
CA TYR A 58 -2.32 -1.68 -12.43
C TYR A 58 -3.70 -1.10 -12.07
N PHE A 59 -3.74 -0.14 -11.13
CA PHE A 59 -4.98 0.46 -10.66
C PHE A 59 -5.38 1.64 -11.54
N GLU A 60 -6.67 1.74 -11.87
CA GLU A 60 -7.19 2.81 -12.74
C GLU A 60 -7.10 4.19 -12.08
N ASN A 61 -7.33 4.24 -10.77
CA ASN A 61 -7.20 5.45 -9.97
C ASN A 61 -6.49 5.13 -8.67
N VAL A 62 -5.51 5.95 -8.30
CA VAL A 62 -4.81 5.87 -7.02
C VAL A 62 -4.90 7.21 -6.31
N LEU A 63 -5.60 7.25 -5.17
CA LEU A 63 -5.80 8.44 -4.36
C LEU A 63 -5.00 8.35 -3.06
N THR A 64 -4.52 9.48 -2.56
CA THR A 64 -4.13 9.53 -1.14
C THR A 64 -5.38 9.48 -0.27
N LEU A 65 -5.26 9.03 0.99
CA LEU A 65 -6.35 9.11 1.96
C LEU A 65 -6.91 10.53 2.10
N GLN A 66 -6.07 11.56 1.93
CA GLN A 66 -6.50 12.96 1.99
C GLN A 66 -7.33 13.36 0.77
N ASP A 67 -6.93 12.93 -0.44
CA ASP A 67 -7.70 13.23 -1.65
C ASP A 67 -9.03 12.47 -1.67
N PHE A 68 -9.05 11.24 -1.16
CA PHE A 68 -10.29 10.49 -0.98
C PHE A 68 -11.24 11.17 0.02
N LYS A 69 -10.72 11.72 1.12
CA LYS A 69 -11.52 12.53 2.07
C LYS A 69 -12.09 13.78 1.40
N LYS A 70 -11.30 14.50 0.60
CA LYS A 70 -11.78 15.66 -0.17
C LYS A 70 -12.87 15.26 -1.16
N GLU A 71 -12.73 14.12 -1.83
CA GLU A 71 -13.74 13.59 -2.75
C GLU A 71 -15.06 13.31 -2.01
N ILE A 72 -15.01 12.69 -0.84
CA ILE A 72 -16.19 12.42 -0.01
C ILE A 72 -16.93 13.69 0.40
N VAL A 73 -16.19 14.72 0.83
CA VAL A 73 -16.76 16.04 1.17
C VAL A 73 -17.34 16.70 -0.08
N LYS A 74 -16.65 16.67 -1.22
CA LYS A 74 -17.14 17.25 -2.48
C LYS A 74 -18.44 16.62 -2.95
N ASN A 75 -18.68 15.35 -2.60
CA ASN A 75 -19.91 14.63 -2.90
C ASN A 75 -20.97 14.70 -1.80
N ASN A 76 -20.80 15.58 -0.78
CA ASN A 76 -21.71 15.75 0.36
C ASN A 76 -21.99 14.46 1.15
N LYS A 77 -21.04 13.51 1.21
CA LYS A 77 -21.21 12.22 1.92
C LYS A 77 -20.58 12.20 3.32
N GLN A 78 -20.02 13.31 3.80
CA GLN A 78 -19.29 13.37 5.06
C GLN A 78 -20.14 13.02 6.28
N ASP A 79 -21.42 13.40 6.30
CA ASP A 79 -22.31 13.16 7.45
C ASP A 79 -22.71 11.67 7.55
N GLU A 80 -22.78 10.97 6.42
CA GLU A 80 -23.13 9.55 6.37
C GLU A 80 -21.95 8.63 6.69
N ILE A 81 -20.74 9.03 6.26
CA ILE A 81 -19.51 8.23 6.38
C ILE A 81 -18.80 8.54 7.70
N GLY A 82 -18.79 9.80 8.12
CA GLY A 82 -18.03 10.26 9.29
C GLY A 82 -16.53 10.24 9.08
N SER A 83 -15.76 10.08 10.17
CA SER A 83 -14.30 9.99 10.10
C SER A 83 -13.85 8.69 9.42
N ILE A 84 -12.84 8.80 8.56
CA ILE A 84 -12.18 7.69 7.85
C ILE A 84 -10.77 7.52 8.41
N SER A 85 -10.67 7.49 9.74
CA SER A 85 -9.42 7.27 10.47
C SER A 85 -9.32 5.87 11.06
N ASP A 86 -10.45 5.16 11.12
CA ASP A 86 -10.58 3.82 11.68
C ASP A 86 -11.21 2.86 10.66
N ASP A 87 -11.19 1.58 11.01
CA ASP A 87 -11.67 0.51 10.14
C ASP A 87 -13.16 0.65 9.83
N LEU A 88 -13.98 1.07 10.82
CA LEU A 88 -15.41 1.30 10.63
C LEU A 88 -15.69 2.45 9.66
N GLY A 89 -14.87 3.51 9.68
CA GLY A 89 -14.90 4.60 8.71
C GLY A 89 -14.57 4.14 7.30
N LEU A 90 -13.53 3.30 7.14
CA LEU A 90 -13.16 2.72 5.85
C LEU A 90 -14.29 1.84 5.28
N ASN A 91 -14.89 0.98 6.11
CA ASN A 91 -16.01 0.14 5.70
C ASN A 91 -17.23 0.96 5.28
N ARG A 92 -17.60 1.99 6.06
CA ARG A 92 -18.70 2.91 5.68
C ARG A 92 -18.41 3.64 4.38
N ALA A 93 -17.18 4.11 4.18
CA ALA A 93 -16.78 4.75 2.93
C ALA A 93 -16.94 3.79 1.75
N TYR A 94 -16.53 2.52 1.91
CA TYR A 94 -16.67 1.50 0.86
C TYR A 94 -18.14 1.26 0.49
N LYS A 95 -19.00 1.09 1.50
CA LYS A 95 -20.43 0.80 1.29
C LYS A 95 -21.22 2.00 0.77
N LYS A 96 -20.92 3.21 1.23
CA LYS A 96 -21.75 4.39 0.96
C LYS A 96 -21.21 5.31 -0.12
N HIS A 97 -19.90 5.30 -0.39
CA HIS A 97 -19.31 6.17 -1.41
C HIS A 97 -19.07 5.43 -2.73
N ARG A 98 -18.13 4.48 -2.73
CA ARG A 98 -17.83 3.56 -3.83
C ARG A 98 -16.82 2.48 -3.35
N PRO A 99 -16.80 1.28 -3.96
CA PRO A 99 -15.78 0.26 -3.68
C PRO A 99 -14.35 0.75 -3.95
N PHE A 100 -13.42 0.30 -3.11
CA PHE A 100 -11.99 0.56 -3.25
C PHE A 100 -11.19 -0.48 -2.48
N LEU A 101 -9.92 -0.67 -2.85
CA LEU A 101 -8.93 -1.32 -1.99
C LEU A 101 -8.14 -0.28 -1.22
N TYR A 102 -7.65 -0.65 -0.04
CA TYR A 102 -6.90 0.27 0.81
C TYR A 102 -5.49 -0.25 1.05
N VAL A 103 -4.47 0.58 0.81
CA VAL A 103 -3.08 0.27 1.14
C VAL A 103 -2.56 1.20 2.22
N TYR A 104 -1.94 0.62 3.24
CA TYR A 104 -1.32 1.37 4.32
C TYR A 104 -0.04 0.70 4.80
N PHE A 105 0.69 1.39 5.66
CA PHE A 105 1.99 0.97 6.14
C PHE A 105 2.07 1.02 7.65
N LYS A 106 2.66 -0.02 8.25
CA LYS A 106 2.90 -0.10 9.70
C LYS A 106 4.34 -0.51 10.00
N ILE A 107 4.86 -0.04 11.13
CA ILE A 107 6.14 -0.54 11.66
C ILE A 107 5.81 -1.67 12.63
N ARG A 108 6.34 -2.87 12.35
CA ARG A 108 6.27 -4.00 13.24
C ARG A 108 7.57 -4.10 14.05
N GLU A 109 7.44 -4.04 15.37
CA GLU A 109 8.54 -4.33 16.28
C GLU A 109 8.83 -5.85 16.29
N GLY A 110 10.10 -6.20 16.22
CA GLY A 110 10.60 -7.55 16.33
C GLY A 110 10.71 -8.02 17.79
N LYS A 111 10.97 -9.32 17.98
CA LYS A 111 11.08 -9.91 19.32
C LYS A 111 12.28 -9.37 20.13
N ARG A 112 13.34 -8.91 19.45
CA ARG A 112 14.56 -8.39 20.09
C ARG A 112 14.44 -6.88 20.31
N LYS A 113 14.54 -6.45 21.57
CA LYS A 113 14.45 -5.03 21.98
C LYS A 113 15.77 -4.26 21.86
N PHE A 114 16.93 -4.92 21.89
CA PHE A 114 18.23 -4.25 21.74
C PHE A 114 19.25 -5.09 20.93
N PRO A 115 19.84 -4.53 19.84
CA PRO A 115 19.30 -3.39 19.12
C PRO A 115 17.89 -3.74 18.60
N ALA A 116 16.96 -2.77 18.69
CA ALA A 116 15.57 -2.95 18.30
C ALA A 116 15.50 -3.39 16.83
N VAL A 117 14.80 -4.49 16.58
CA VAL A 117 14.59 -5.02 15.23
C VAL A 117 13.23 -4.50 14.77
N ARG A 118 13.20 -3.74 13.67
CA ARG A 118 11.96 -3.19 13.11
C ARG A 118 11.77 -3.65 11.69
N TYR A 119 10.52 -3.82 11.30
CA TYR A 119 10.12 -4.15 9.93
C TYR A 119 9.12 -3.11 9.46
N LEU A 120 9.33 -2.57 8.27
CA LEU A 120 8.30 -1.80 7.59
C LEU A 120 7.41 -2.79 6.84
N GLN A 121 6.10 -2.68 7.04
CA GLN A 121 5.12 -3.49 6.35
C GLN A 121 4.33 -2.64 5.37
N ILE A 122 4.05 -3.20 4.19
CA ILE A 122 3.00 -2.75 3.28
C ILE A 122 1.82 -3.72 3.42
N ILE A 123 0.61 -3.18 3.52
CA ILE A 123 -0.60 -3.96 3.75
C ILE A 123 -1.66 -3.50 2.78
N MET A 124 -2.29 -4.46 2.10
CA MET A 124 -3.51 -4.23 1.34
C MET A 124 -4.69 -4.83 2.11
N LEU A 125 -5.71 -4.02 2.30
CA LEU A 125 -6.92 -4.36 3.03
C LEU A 125 -8.12 -4.22 2.11
N ASN A 126 -9.03 -5.19 2.19
CA ASN A 126 -10.37 -5.11 1.61
C ASN A 126 -11.30 -4.39 2.61
N PRO A 127 -11.74 -3.15 2.36
CA PRO A 127 -12.59 -2.42 3.29
C PRO A 127 -13.99 -3.02 3.45
N ASP A 128 -14.44 -3.90 2.55
CA ASP A 128 -15.75 -4.56 2.62
C ASP A 128 -15.92 -5.41 3.89
N ASN A 129 -14.88 -6.19 4.21
CA ASN A 129 -14.85 -7.12 5.34
C ASN A 129 -13.67 -6.87 6.30
N LEU A 130 -12.85 -5.85 6.04
CA LEU A 130 -11.67 -5.46 6.81
C LEU A 130 -10.55 -6.51 6.82
N GLU A 131 -10.54 -7.40 5.82
CA GLU A 131 -9.53 -8.45 5.70
C GLU A 131 -8.23 -7.89 5.10
N GLU A 132 -7.10 -8.18 5.75
CA GLU A 132 -5.75 -7.83 5.28
C GLU A 132 -5.28 -8.80 4.20
N ILE A 133 -5.85 -8.71 3.00
CA ILE A 133 -5.62 -9.67 1.90
C ILE A 133 -4.15 -9.83 1.48
N PHE A 134 -3.29 -8.85 1.75
CA PHE A 134 -1.85 -8.96 1.52
C PHE A 134 -1.04 -8.20 2.56
N ILE A 135 0.05 -8.82 3.03
CA ILE A 135 1.04 -8.22 3.92
C ILE A 135 2.43 -8.64 3.44
N ALA A 136 3.31 -7.67 3.19
CA ALA A 136 4.73 -7.92 3.00
C ALA A 136 5.56 -7.02 3.92
N GLU A 137 6.75 -7.48 4.30
CA GLU A 137 7.62 -6.77 5.22
C GLU A 137 9.08 -6.74 4.79
N THR A 138 9.77 -5.63 5.09
CA THR A 138 11.22 -5.49 4.87
C THR A 138 11.87 -5.04 6.16
N PHE A 139 13.00 -5.67 6.48
CA PHE A 139 13.79 -5.30 7.64
C PHE A 139 14.31 -3.85 7.53
N MET A 140 14.08 -3.05 8.58
CA MET A 140 14.56 -1.68 8.69
C MET A 140 15.96 -1.68 9.32
N ASP A 141 16.98 -1.67 8.46
CA ASP A 141 18.37 -1.61 8.87
C ASP A 141 18.79 -0.15 9.13
N ASN A 142 18.44 0.37 10.30
CA ASN A 142 18.71 1.75 10.68
C ASN A 142 20.19 2.07 10.90
N TYR A 143 21.09 1.07 10.92
CA TYR A 143 22.47 1.23 11.38
C TYR A 143 23.52 0.95 10.30
N LEU A 144 23.30 0.01 9.37
CA LEU A 144 24.31 -0.36 8.36
C LEU A 144 24.01 0.24 7.00
N THR A 145 22.88 -0.13 6.40
CA THR A 145 22.54 0.28 5.03
C THR A 145 21.56 1.45 4.97
N GLY A 146 21.00 1.85 6.12
CA GLY A 146 19.94 2.84 6.23
C GLY A 146 18.58 2.36 5.68
N VAL A 147 17.54 3.11 6.02
CA VAL A 147 16.20 2.99 5.42
C VAL A 147 16.15 3.87 4.17
N GLY A 148 15.84 3.27 3.02
CA GLY A 148 15.84 3.98 1.75
C GLY A 148 15.13 3.21 0.63
N ALA A 149 15.04 3.83 -0.55
CA ALA A 149 14.31 3.28 -1.70
C ALA A 149 14.73 1.83 -2.05
N GLU A 150 15.98 1.63 -2.47
CA GLU A 150 16.45 0.33 -2.96
C GLU A 150 16.56 -0.74 -1.85
N ASN A 151 16.66 -0.33 -0.57
CA ASN A 151 16.88 -1.24 0.56
C ASN A 151 15.61 -1.60 1.33
N THR A 152 14.57 -0.77 1.28
CA THR A 152 13.39 -0.93 2.14
C THR A 152 12.09 -0.83 1.34
N TYR A 153 11.92 0.24 0.56
CA TYR A 153 10.65 0.53 -0.11
C TYR A 153 10.46 -0.25 -1.41
N ASN A 154 11.42 -0.20 -2.33
CA ASN A 154 11.36 -0.92 -3.61
C ASN A 154 11.15 -2.43 -3.41
N PRO A 155 11.83 -3.11 -2.46
CA PRO A 155 11.52 -4.50 -2.14
C PRO A 155 10.06 -4.76 -1.74
N LEU A 156 9.43 -3.87 -0.94
CA LEU A 156 8.02 -4.01 -0.55
C LEU A 156 7.09 -3.87 -1.76
N PHE A 157 7.32 -2.85 -2.60
CA PHE A 157 6.53 -2.65 -3.80
C PHE A 157 6.71 -3.81 -4.80
N ASN A 158 7.89 -4.43 -4.86
CA ASN A 158 8.10 -5.61 -5.69
C ASN A 158 7.27 -6.81 -5.20
N GLU A 159 7.11 -7.02 -3.89
CA GLU A 159 6.20 -8.05 -3.39
C GLU A 159 4.74 -7.71 -3.69
N LEU A 160 4.36 -6.43 -3.63
CA LEU A 160 3.03 -6.00 -4.07
C LEU A 160 2.79 -6.30 -5.56
N ILE A 161 3.78 -6.04 -6.44
CA ILE A 161 3.69 -6.38 -7.87
C ILE A 161 3.52 -7.89 -8.05
N LYS A 162 4.27 -8.71 -7.31
CA LYS A 162 4.11 -10.18 -7.36
C LYS A 162 2.71 -10.59 -6.93
N TYR A 163 2.20 -10.01 -5.85
CA TYR A 163 0.83 -10.29 -5.38
C TYR A 163 -0.22 -9.90 -6.43
N ILE A 164 -0.07 -8.75 -7.07
CA ILE A 164 -0.94 -8.31 -8.17
C ILE A 164 -0.91 -9.34 -9.30
N ARG A 165 0.28 -9.68 -9.82
CA ARG A 165 0.44 -10.64 -10.93
C ARG A 165 -0.14 -12.03 -10.63
N LEU A 166 -0.12 -12.46 -9.36
CA LEU A 166 -0.68 -13.75 -8.94
C LEU A 166 -2.21 -13.74 -8.83
N ASN A 167 -2.82 -12.56 -8.69
CA ASN A 167 -4.24 -12.38 -8.35
C ASN A 167 -5.00 -11.54 -9.38
N SER A 168 -4.42 -11.34 -10.57
CA SER A 168 -5.02 -10.60 -11.68
C SER A 168 -4.47 -11.09 -13.03
N TYR A 169 -5.05 -10.60 -14.12
CA TYR A 169 -4.54 -10.78 -15.49
C TYR A 169 -3.44 -9.79 -15.87
N TYR A 170 -2.82 -9.12 -14.90
CA TYR A 170 -1.82 -8.09 -15.16
C TYR A 170 -0.56 -8.66 -15.81
N THR A 171 -0.29 -8.21 -17.04
CA THR A 171 0.97 -8.40 -17.76
C THR A 171 1.68 -7.06 -17.87
N ASN A 172 2.99 -7.03 -17.60
CA ASN A 172 3.81 -5.86 -17.93
C ASN A 172 4.10 -5.93 -19.43
N ASP A 173 3.42 -5.11 -20.22
CA ASP A 173 3.79 -4.83 -21.61
C ASP A 173 4.74 -3.64 -21.68
#